data_AF-A0A954BJB5-F1
#
_entry.id   AF-A0A954BJB5-F1
#
_cell.length_a   1.000
_cell.length_b   1.000
_cell.length_c   1.000
_cell.angle_alpha   90.00
_cell.angle_beta   90.00
_cell.angle_gamma   90.00
#
_symmetry.space_group_name_H-M   'P 1'
#
loop_
_entity.id
_entity.type
_entity.pdbx_description
1 polymer ?
#
loop_
_entity_poly.entity_id
_entity_poly.type
_entity_poly.pdbx_seq_one_letter_code
_entity_poly.pdbx_strand_id
1 'polypeptide(L)'
;MNRILIAVIFALAAPVAAADAASARDIARCKAMSASFGPKQEEVAKLKEARDTQVETVEATGDAWENAEALRNFSTAHAADADAAKLAYTDAKAELSRLELGLQARVAELNADIDAFNQSCTAKN
;
A
#
# COMPACT_ATOMS: atom_id res chain seq x y z
N MET A 1 -8.33 9.43 21.52
CA MET A 1 -7.81 8.05 21.69
C MET A 1 -8.97 7.14 22.06
N ASN A 2 -9.62 6.51 21.08
CA ASN A 2 -10.69 5.54 21.34
C ASN A 2 -10.13 4.13 21.21
N ARG A 3 -9.93 3.48 22.35
CA ARG A 3 -9.60 2.05 22.43
C ARG A 3 -10.90 1.27 22.32
N ILE A 4 -11.16 0.67 21.16
CA ILE A 4 -12.25 -0.30 21.01
C ILE A 4 -11.70 -1.67 21.42
N LEU A 5 -12.20 -2.18 22.55
CA LEU A 5 -12.02 -3.56 23.01
C LEU A 5 -12.88 -4.47 22.13
N ILE A 6 -12.25 -5.38 21.39
CA ILE A 6 -12.95 -6.44 20.66
C ILE A 6 -13.03 -7.66 21.57
N ALA A 7 -14.25 -8.01 21.99
CA ALA A 7 -14.55 -9.21 22.76
C ALA A 7 -14.43 -10.46 21.86
N VAL A 8 -13.67 -11.45 22.32
CA VAL A 8 -13.55 -12.77 21.69
C VAL A 8 -14.72 -13.63 22.17
N ILE A 9 -15.66 -13.96 21.27
CA ILE A 9 -16.71 -14.96 21.54
C ILE A 9 -16.19 -16.31 21.04
N PHE A 10 -15.85 -17.20 21.97
CA PHE A 10 -15.65 -18.62 21.71
C PHE A 10 -17.02 -19.30 21.62
N ALA A 11 -17.50 -19.56 20.40
CA ALA A 11 -18.65 -20.44 20.18
C ALA A 11 -18.13 -21.85 19.84
N LEU A 12 -18.39 -22.80 20.74
CA LEU A 12 -18.20 -24.23 20.54
C LEU A 12 -19.13 -24.72 19.42
N ALA A 13 -18.56 -25.17 18.30
CA ALA A 13 -19.31 -25.81 17.23
C ALA A 13 -19.35 -27.34 17.43
N ALA A 14 -20.58 -27.89 17.44
CA ALA A 14 -20.85 -29.32 17.38
C ALA A 14 -20.33 -29.92 16.05
N PRO A 15 -19.99 -31.23 16.01
CA PRO A 15 -19.44 -31.85 14.81
C PRO A 15 -20.51 -32.00 13.74
N VAL A 16 -20.50 -31.11 12.75
CA VAL A 16 -21.24 -31.32 11.50
C VAL A 16 -20.42 -32.25 10.60
N ALA A 17 -20.95 -33.46 10.44
CA ALA A 17 -20.44 -34.45 9.51
C ALA A 17 -20.78 -34.03 8.07
N ALA A 18 -19.74 -33.71 7.31
CA ALA A 18 -19.48 -34.10 5.90
C ALA A 18 -18.34 -33.21 5.38
N ALA A 19 -17.10 -33.60 5.71
CA ALA A 19 -15.94 -33.04 5.05
C ALA A 19 -15.95 -33.55 3.60
N ASP A 20 -16.27 -32.70 2.63
CA ASP A 20 -15.81 -32.90 1.27
C ASP A 20 -14.28 -33.01 1.34
N ALA A 21 -13.75 -34.21 1.10
CA ALA A 21 -12.32 -34.44 1.12
C ALA A 21 -11.72 -33.67 -0.06
N ALA A 22 -11.23 -32.45 0.20
CA ALA A 22 -10.49 -31.65 -0.77
C ALA A 22 -9.43 -32.53 -1.42
N SER A 23 -9.38 -32.52 -2.75
CA SER A 23 -8.45 -33.40 -3.47
C SER A 23 -7.00 -33.02 -3.14
N ALA A 24 -6.06 -33.96 -3.30
CA ALA A 24 -4.63 -33.64 -3.14
C ALA A 24 -4.19 -32.47 -4.04
N ARG A 25 -4.86 -32.29 -5.19
CA ARG A 25 -4.65 -31.16 -6.10
C ARG A 25 -5.13 -29.84 -5.48
N ASP A 26 -6.27 -29.82 -4.80
CA ASP A 26 -6.79 -28.63 -4.13
C ASP A 26 -5.89 -28.21 -2.97
N ILE A 27 -5.42 -29.16 -2.16
CA ILE A 27 -4.47 -28.92 -1.08
C ILE A 27 -3.17 -28.31 -1.63
N ALA A 28 -2.63 -28.87 -2.72
CA ALA A 28 -1.43 -28.34 -3.37
C ALA A 28 -1.65 -26.91 -3.91
N ARG A 29 -2.81 -26.62 -4.52
CA ARG A 29 -3.19 -25.28 -4.98
C ARG A 29 -3.21 -24.29 -3.82
N CYS A 30 -3.90 -24.63 -2.73
CA CYS A 30 -4.03 -23.76 -1.57
C CYS A 30 -2.69 -23.47 -0.90
N LYS A 31 -1.82 -24.47 -0.79
CA LYS A 31 -0.44 -24.28 -0.31
C LYS A 31 0.33 -23.30 -1.20
N ALA A 32 0.25 -23.45 -2.52
CA ALA A 32 0.92 -22.56 -3.46
C ALA A 32 0.39 -21.11 -3.36
N MET A 33 -0.94 -20.92 -3.24
CA MET A 33 -1.53 -19.60 -3.02
C MET A 33 -1.01 -18.96 -1.73
N SER A 34 -1.06 -19.67 -0.60
CA SER A 34 -0.58 -19.13 0.68
C SER A 34 0.91 -18.76 0.66
N ALA A 35 1.73 -19.53 -0.08
CA ALA A 35 3.16 -19.27 -0.19
C ALA A 35 3.45 -17.97 -0.96
N SER A 36 2.53 -17.51 -1.79
CA SER A 36 2.67 -16.25 -2.53
C SER A 36 2.43 -14.99 -1.69
N PHE A 37 1.75 -15.11 -0.54
CA PHE A 37 1.36 -13.95 0.28
C PHE A 37 2.54 -13.24 0.92
N GLY A 38 3.52 -13.98 1.44
CA GLY A 38 4.72 -13.39 2.06
C GLY A 38 5.48 -12.46 1.11
N PRO A 39 5.87 -12.93 -0.09
CA PRO A 39 6.52 -12.07 -1.09
C PRO A 39 5.68 -10.85 -1.49
N LYS A 40 4.36 -10.99 -1.66
CA LYS A 40 3.47 -9.87 -2.01
C LYS A 40 3.35 -8.85 -0.87
N GLN A 41 3.30 -9.30 0.38
CA GLN A 41 3.33 -8.43 1.56
C GLN A 41 4.64 -7.64 1.65
N GLU A 42 5.77 -8.26 1.32
CA GLU A 42 7.07 -7.60 1.27
C GLU A 42 7.11 -6.52 0.16
N GLU A 43 6.56 -6.80 -1.02
CA GLU A 43 6.45 -5.80 -2.10
C GLU A 43 5.59 -4.60 -1.67
N VAL A 44 4.44 -4.84 -1.04
CA VAL A 44 3.59 -3.77 -0.48
C VAL A 44 4.34 -2.97 0.58
N ALA A 45 5.10 -3.62 1.46
CA ALA A 45 5.88 -2.93 2.49
C ALA A 45 6.96 -2.02 1.89
N LYS A 46 7.69 -2.50 0.88
CA LYS A 46 8.70 -1.70 0.16
C LYS A 46 8.09 -0.51 -0.56
N LEU A 47 6.95 -0.69 -1.23
CA LEU A 47 6.24 0.42 -1.88
C LEU A 47 5.74 1.44 -0.87
N LYS A 48 5.26 0.99 0.29
CA LYS A 48 4.84 1.89 1.37
C LYS A 48 6.02 2.71 1.89
N GLU A 49 7.16 2.09 2.15
CA GLU A 49 8.37 2.78 2.60
C GLU A 49 8.82 3.83 1.58
N ALA A 50 8.91 3.45 0.30
CA ALA A 50 9.25 4.39 -0.78
C ALA A 50 8.27 5.56 -0.87
N ARG A 51 6.96 5.29 -0.73
CA ARG A 51 5.93 6.34 -0.72
C ARG A 51 6.14 7.28 0.46
N ASP A 52 6.34 6.76 1.67
CA ASP A 52 6.52 7.57 2.87
C ASP A 52 7.78 8.46 2.78
N THR A 53 8.90 7.94 2.26
CA THR A 53 10.08 8.76 1.94
C THR A 53 9.79 9.83 0.89
N GLN A 54 8.98 9.51 -0.11
CA GLN A 54 8.62 10.48 -1.15
C GLN A 54 7.73 11.61 -0.61
N VAL A 55 6.92 11.37 0.43
CA VAL A 55 6.17 12.43 1.12
C VAL A 55 7.12 13.47 1.70
N GLU A 56 8.17 13.03 2.41
CA GLU A 56 9.18 13.93 2.97
C GLU A 56 9.90 14.74 1.86
N THR A 57 10.12 14.11 0.71
CA THR A 57 10.71 14.78 -0.47
C THR A 57 9.78 15.85 -1.04
N VAL A 58 8.48 15.59 -1.11
CA VAL A 58 7.48 16.56 -1.56
C VAL A 58 7.40 17.74 -0.60
N GLU A 59 7.47 17.52 0.71
CA GLU A 59 7.51 18.59 1.71
C GLU A 59 8.77 19.44 1.55
N ALA A 60 9.95 18.82 1.51
CA ALA A 60 11.22 19.54 1.38
C ALA A 60 11.32 20.35 0.08
N THR A 61 10.85 19.80 -1.05
CA THR A 61 10.83 20.52 -2.32
C THR A 61 9.76 21.61 -2.37
N GLY A 62 8.63 21.42 -1.67
CA GLY A 62 7.60 22.43 -1.47
C GLY A 62 8.14 23.63 -0.70
N ASP A 63 8.78 23.40 0.45
CA ASP A 63 9.41 24.45 1.26
C ASP A 63 10.47 25.22 0.45
N ALA A 64 11.30 24.52 -0.33
CA ALA A 64 12.30 25.16 -1.19
C ALA A 64 11.65 26.05 -2.26
N TRP A 65 10.56 25.59 -2.89
CA TRP A 65 9.82 26.39 -3.85
C TRP A 65 9.16 27.61 -3.21
N GLU A 66 8.50 27.46 -2.06
CA GLU A 66 7.86 28.58 -1.35
C GLU A 66 8.87 29.66 -0.97
N ASN A 67 10.04 29.25 -0.48
CA ASN A 67 11.13 30.18 -0.17
C ASN A 67 11.67 30.91 -1.42
N ALA A 68 11.85 30.20 -2.54
CA ALA A 68 12.30 30.82 -3.78
C ALA A 68 11.23 31.77 -4.38
N GLU A 69 9.96 31.38 -4.32
CA GLU A 69 8.83 32.16 -4.80
C GLU A 69 8.69 33.48 -4.02
N ALA A 70 8.97 33.48 -2.71
CA ALA A 70 8.99 34.69 -1.90
C ALA A 70 10.02 35.73 -2.39
N LEU A 71 11.10 35.29 -3.05
CA LEU A 71 12.14 36.17 -3.61
C LEU A 71 11.95 36.47 -5.10
N ARG A 72 10.96 35.89 -5.76
CA ARG A 72 10.78 35.92 -7.23
C ARG A 72 10.88 37.31 -7.84
N ASN A 73 10.30 38.31 -7.19
CA ASN A 73 10.19 39.67 -7.73
C ASN A 73 11.43 40.56 -7.48
N PHE A 74 12.46 40.04 -6.81
CA PHE A 74 13.68 40.81 -6.53
C PHE A 74 14.63 40.88 -7.73
N SER A 75 14.69 39.83 -8.56
CA SER A 75 15.53 39.79 -9.75
C SER A 75 15.09 38.70 -10.74
N THR A 76 15.55 38.79 -11.99
CA THR A 76 15.34 37.73 -12.98
C THR A 76 16.02 36.41 -12.59
N ALA A 77 17.11 36.46 -11.84
CA ALA A 77 17.77 35.26 -11.30
C ALA A 77 16.88 34.57 -10.26
N HIS A 78 16.30 35.32 -9.32
CA HIS A 78 15.36 34.74 -8.35
C HIS A 78 14.10 34.17 -9.02
N ALA A 79 13.63 34.78 -10.11
CA ALA A 79 12.54 34.20 -10.88
C ALA A 79 12.91 32.86 -11.52
N ALA A 80 14.13 32.73 -12.06
CA ALA A 80 14.62 31.47 -12.59
C ALA A 80 14.78 30.39 -11.50
N ASP A 81 15.28 30.76 -10.31
CA ASP A 81 15.40 29.86 -9.17
C ASP A 81 14.03 29.35 -8.71
N ALA A 82 13.04 30.23 -8.64
CA ALA A 82 11.66 29.86 -8.29
C ALA A 82 11.04 28.91 -9.32
N ASP A 83 11.26 29.14 -10.61
CA ASP A 83 10.79 28.25 -11.68
C ASP A 83 11.46 26.87 -11.62
N ALA A 84 12.76 26.82 -11.32
CA ALA A 84 13.50 25.57 -11.14
C ALA A 84 13.03 24.79 -9.89
N ALA A 85 12.84 25.48 -8.76
CA ALA A 85 12.33 24.87 -7.54
C ALA A 85 10.89 24.35 -7.71
N LYS A 86 10.05 25.10 -8.45
CA LYS A 86 8.69 24.68 -8.79
C LYS A 86 8.70 23.40 -9.61
N LEU A 87 9.60 23.28 -10.60
CA LEU A 87 9.73 22.08 -11.41
C LEU A 87 10.08 20.86 -10.54
N ALA A 88 11.08 20.99 -9.66
CA ALA A 88 11.46 19.93 -8.74
C ALA A 88 10.30 19.50 -7.82
N TYR A 89 9.54 20.46 -7.29
CA TYR A 89 8.35 20.19 -6.49
C TYR A 89 7.26 19.47 -7.30
N THR A 90 7.00 19.89 -8.54
CA THR A 90 6.02 19.22 -9.39
C THR A 90 6.42 17.79 -9.76
N ASP A 91 7.70 17.56 -10.02
CA ASP A 91 8.24 16.22 -10.30
C ASP A 91 8.12 15.31 -9.06
N ALA A 92 8.44 15.83 -7.88
CA ALA A 92 8.30 15.10 -6.63
C ALA A 92 6.84 14.68 -6.36
N LYS A 93 5.86 15.55 -6.66
CA LYS A 93 4.43 15.21 -6.53
C LYS A 93 3.96 14.18 -7.55
N ALA A 94 4.46 14.26 -8.79
CA ALA A 94 4.13 13.29 -9.82
C ALA A 94 4.63 11.90 -9.42
N GLU A 95 5.85 11.83 -8.88
CA GLU A 95 6.41 10.59 -8.36
C GLU A 95 5.65 10.04 -7.16
N LEU A 96 5.27 10.91 -6.20
CA LEU A 96 4.41 10.52 -5.08
C LEU A 96 3.11 9.89 -5.58
N SER A 97 2.44 10.54 -6.54
CA SER A 97 1.19 10.03 -7.11
C SER A 97 1.38 8.66 -7.77
N ARG A 98 2.50 8.46 -8.48
CA ARG A 98 2.84 7.16 -9.08
C ARG A 98 3.02 6.07 -8.03
N LEU A 99 3.74 6.36 -6.94
CA LEU A 99 3.95 5.42 -5.84
C LEU A 99 2.64 5.07 -5.14
N GLU A 100 1.76 6.06 -4.92
CA GLU A 100 0.45 5.83 -4.30
C GLU A 100 -0.47 4.96 -5.15
N LEU A 101 -0.54 5.21 -6.45
CA LEU A 101 -1.29 4.37 -7.39
C LEU A 101 -0.73 2.95 -7.44
N GLY A 102 0.60 2.80 -7.47
CA GLY A 102 1.26 1.50 -7.43
C GLY A 102 0.95 0.74 -6.13
N LEU A 103 1.04 1.41 -4.98
CA LEU A 103 0.73 0.83 -3.69
C LEU A 103 -0.73 0.38 -3.60
N GLN A 104 -1.68 1.23 -4.02
CA GLN A 104 -3.10 0.89 -4.05
C GLN A 104 -3.38 -0.34 -4.93
N ALA A 105 -2.77 -0.41 -6.11
CA ALA A 105 -2.91 -1.55 -7.01
C ALA A 105 -2.39 -2.85 -6.38
N ARG A 106 -1.21 -2.82 -5.72
CA ARG A 106 -0.64 -4.00 -5.07
C ARG A 106 -1.41 -4.47 -3.85
N VAL A 107 -1.91 -3.53 -3.05
CA VAL A 107 -2.80 -3.85 -1.92
C VAL A 107 -4.09 -4.48 -2.42
N ALA A 108 -4.69 -3.94 -3.49
CA ALA A 108 -5.90 -4.51 -4.07
C ALA A 108 -5.67 -5.93 -4.62
N GLU A 109 -4.55 -6.16 -5.31
CA GLU A 109 -4.16 -7.49 -5.80
C GLU A 109 -3.99 -8.49 -4.65
N LEU A 110 -3.23 -8.12 -3.61
CA LEU A 110 -3.01 -8.99 -2.45
C LEU A 110 -4.34 -9.32 -1.73
N ASN A 111 -5.21 -8.34 -1.55
CA ASN A 111 -6.52 -8.56 -0.93
C ASN A 111 -7.39 -9.50 -1.78
N ALA A 112 -7.40 -9.32 -3.10
CA ALA A 112 -8.13 -10.21 -4.00
C ALA A 112 -7.63 -11.66 -3.92
N ASP A 113 -6.32 -11.88 -3.82
CA ASP A 113 -5.76 -13.21 -3.65
C ASP A 113 -6.09 -13.84 -2.30
N ILE A 114 -6.07 -13.04 -1.22
CA ILE A 114 -6.48 -13.47 0.11
C ILE A 114 -7.97 -13.85 0.10
N ASP A 115 -8.83 -13.05 -0.54
CA ASP A 115 -10.25 -13.34 -0.67
C ASP A 115 -10.48 -14.62 -1.47
N ALA A 116 -9.78 -14.79 -2.59
CA ALA A 116 -9.84 -16.02 -3.38
C ALA A 116 -9.40 -17.23 -2.55
N PHE A 117 -8.33 -17.12 -1.76
CA PHE A 117 -7.90 -18.17 -0.83
C PHE A 117 -8.96 -18.45 0.23
N ASN A 118 -9.51 -17.44 0.89
CA ASN A 118 -10.53 -17.59 1.92
C ASN A 118 -11.82 -18.25 1.37
N GLN A 119 -12.20 -17.95 0.13
CA GLN A 119 -13.36 -18.56 -0.50
C GLN A 119 -13.14 -20.03 -0.86
N SER A 120 -11.91 -20.41 -1.19
CA SER A 120 -11.63 -21.65 -1.91
C SER A 120 -10.74 -22.64 -1.17
N CYS A 121 -10.14 -22.22 -0.05
CA CYS A 121 -9.14 -22.98 0.71
C CYS A 121 -9.40 -23.04 2.22
N THR A 122 -10.16 -22.09 2.78
CA THR A 122 -10.44 -22.09 4.24
C THR A 122 -11.80 -22.65 4.62
N ALA A 123 -12.70 -22.89 3.65
CA ALA A 123 -14.10 -23.30 3.81
C ALA A 123 -14.91 -22.39 4.78
N LYS A 124 -16.06 -21.90 4.31
CA LYS A 124 -17.05 -21.26 5.19
C LYS A 124 -17.56 -22.31 6.17
N ASN A 125 -17.35 -22.09 7.46
CA ASN A 125 -18.12 -22.75 8.52
C ASN A 125 -19.61 -22.45 8.35
#